data_AF-A0A8J7TM23-F1
#
_entry.id   AF-A0A8J7TM23-F1
#
_cell.length_a   1.000
_cell.length_b   1.000
_cell.length_c   1.000
_cell.angle_alpha   90.00
_cell.angle_beta   90.00
_cell.angle_gamma   90.00
#
_symmetry.space_group_name_H-M   'P 1'
#
loop_
_entity.id
_entity.type
_entity.pdbx_description
1 polymer ?
#
loop_
_entity_poly.entity_id
_entity_poly.type
_entity_poly.pdbx_seq_one_letter_code
_entity_poly.pdbx_strand_id
1 'polypeptide(L)'
;MTQTKLTEKVPASNGEPAYSGATARTDNWWFEPLLVAVVFTAFGIYATYRAFENNYYEFGPYLSPFYSPNMKEFFPDLPFSAALLILPFPLAFRATCYYYRKAYYRSYFAHPPGCAVTWFKRKGYTGEFEFPFVLQNLHRYAFYFAVPIVGILWYDALKTIWYDNGLHMSVLTIVMVFNCILLSGYTFGCHACRHLVGGNLNNFSCPENKHSYKKWQRVTALNEKHQEWAWTSLISVALTDVYIRMACQNTSLAFQLF
;
A
#
# COMPACT_ATOMS: atom_id res chain seq x y z
N MET A 1 -5.54 -15.90 -36.23
CA MET A 1 -6.86 -15.68 -35.62
C MET A 1 -7.11 -14.18 -35.59
N THR A 2 -8.10 -13.70 -36.33
CA THR A 2 -8.48 -12.29 -36.42
C THR A 2 -9.08 -11.80 -35.10
N GLN A 3 -8.71 -10.59 -34.66
CA GLN A 3 -9.14 -9.99 -33.37
C GLN A 3 -10.66 -9.92 -33.18
N THR A 4 -11.44 -10.07 -34.24
CA THR A 4 -12.91 -10.07 -34.24
C THR A 4 -13.55 -11.22 -33.45
N LYS A 5 -12.78 -12.24 -33.04
CA LYS A 5 -13.26 -13.32 -32.15
C LYS A 5 -13.04 -13.08 -30.65
N LEU A 6 -12.39 -11.97 -30.25
CA LEU A 6 -12.17 -11.64 -28.83
C LEU A 6 -13.29 -10.76 -28.23
N THR A 7 -14.29 -10.36 -29.03
CA THR A 7 -15.47 -9.61 -28.61
C THR A 7 -16.71 -10.49 -28.39
N GLU A 8 -16.56 -11.82 -28.42
CA GLU A 8 -17.56 -12.67 -27.79
C GLU A 8 -17.46 -12.37 -26.30
N LYS A 9 -18.45 -11.65 -25.75
CA LYS A 9 -18.57 -11.40 -24.31
C LYS A 9 -18.28 -12.72 -23.63
N VAL A 10 -17.14 -12.81 -22.92
CA VAL A 10 -16.90 -13.88 -21.95
C VAL A 10 -18.20 -13.99 -21.19
N PRO A 11 -18.88 -15.14 -21.20
CA PRO A 11 -20.20 -15.24 -20.57
C PRO A 11 -20.03 -14.70 -19.17
N ALA A 12 -20.64 -13.53 -18.90
CA ALA A 12 -20.81 -13.06 -17.54
C ALA A 12 -21.38 -14.26 -16.80
N SER A 13 -20.77 -14.65 -15.68
CA SER A 13 -21.09 -15.88 -14.95
C SER A 13 -22.59 -15.92 -14.66
N ASN A 14 -23.36 -16.44 -15.60
CA ASN A 14 -24.80 -16.36 -15.63
C ASN A 14 -25.28 -17.56 -14.82
N GLY A 15 -25.65 -17.29 -13.57
CA GLY A 15 -26.50 -18.16 -12.78
C GLY A 15 -25.86 -19.41 -12.15
N GLU A 16 -24.81 -19.98 -12.74
CA GLU A 16 -24.18 -21.19 -12.21
C GLU A 16 -22.86 -20.91 -11.48
N PRO A 17 -22.70 -21.38 -10.23
CA PRO A 17 -21.43 -21.27 -9.55
C PRO A 17 -20.40 -22.14 -10.28
N ALA A 18 -19.19 -21.61 -10.54
CA ALA A 18 -18.10 -22.40 -11.14
C ALA A 18 -17.72 -23.65 -10.32
N TYR A 19 -18.21 -23.75 -9.09
CA TYR A 19 -18.20 -24.94 -8.26
C TYR A 19 -19.40 -24.90 -7.29
N SER A 20 -20.26 -25.91 -7.33
CA SER A 20 -21.25 -26.17 -6.27
C SER A 20 -20.77 -27.36 -5.43
N GLY A 21 -20.67 -27.20 -4.11
CA GLY A 21 -20.18 -28.25 -3.23
C GLY A 21 -19.76 -27.72 -1.87
N ALA A 22 -19.47 -28.64 -0.93
CA ALA A 22 -18.77 -28.32 0.31
C ALA A 22 -17.27 -28.16 -0.01
N THR A 23 -16.57 -27.31 0.76
CA THR A 23 -15.12 -27.11 0.60
C THR A 23 -14.39 -28.46 0.66
N ALA A 24 -13.65 -28.81 -0.39
CA ALA A 24 -12.91 -30.08 -0.49
C ALA A 24 -11.56 -30.06 0.27
N ARG A 25 -11.16 -28.89 0.77
CA ARG A 25 -9.91 -28.66 1.50
C ARG A 25 -10.05 -29.05 2.97
N THR A 26 -9.16 -29.93 3.45
CA THR A 26 -9.10 -30.39 4.85
C THR A 26 -8.02 -29.71 5.68
N ASP A 27 -7.16 -28.90 5.05
CA ASP A 27 -6.12 -28.12 5.73
C ASP A 27 -6.67 -26.84 6.38
N ASN A 28 -5.85 -26.13 7.16
CA ASN A 28 -6.24 -24.88 7.83
C ASN A 28 -6.30 -23.68 6.86
N TRP A 29 -7.05 -23.84 5.77
CA TRP A 29 -7.20 -22.86 4.69
C TRP A 29 -7.74 -21.50 5.16
N TRP A 30 -8.44 -21.47 6.29
CA TRP A 30 -9.02 -20.27 6.88
C TRP A 30 -8.01 -19.40 7.64
N PHE A 31 -6.82 -19.94 7.96
CA PHE A 31 -5.85 -19.25 8.82
C PHE A 31 -5.25 -18.01 8.15
N GLU A 32 -4.80 -18.11 6.89
CA GLU A 32 -4.27 -16.97 6.12
C GLU A 32 -5.29 -15.81 6.02
N PRO A 33 -6.55 -16.02 5.55
CA PRO A 33 -7.51 -14.94 5.47
C PRO A 33 -7.90 -14.38 6.84
N LEU A 34 -7.92 -15.20 7.91
CA LEU A 34 -8.16 -14.69 9.25
C LEU A 34 -7.03 -13.77 9.72
N LEU A 35 -5.76 -14.17 9.53
CA LEU A 35 -4.60 -13.35 9.91
C LEU A 35 -4.64 -11.99 9.18
N VAL A 36 -4.96 -12.01 7.89
CA VAL A 36 -5.16 -10.79 7.08
C VAL A 36 -6.26 -9.92 7.68
N ALA A 37 -7.44 -10.49 7.99
CA ALA A 37 -8.55 -9.74 8.58
C ALA A 37 -8.15 -9.09 9.91
N VAL A 38 -7.47 -9.83 10.80
CA VAL A 38 -7.03 -9.33 12.10
C VAL A 38 -6.05 -8.17 11.95
N VAL A 39 -4.99 -8.34 11.16
CA VAL A 39 -3.97 -7.29 11.01
C VAL A 39 -4.53 -6.06 10.32
N PHE A 40 -5.33 -6.22 9.26
CA PHE A 40 -5.91 -5.08 8.54
C PHE A 40 -6.94 -4.35 9.41
N THR A 41 -7.73 -5.07 10.22
CA THR A 41 -8.67 -4.44 11.16
C THR A 41 -7.92 -3.68 12.25
N ALA A 42 -6.91 -4.29 12.86
CA ALA A 42 -6.08 -3.63 13.88
C ALA A 42 -5.38 -2.38 13.32
N PHE A 43 -4.76 -2.49 12.15
CA PHE A 43 -4.15 -1.33 11.47
C PHE A 43 -5.20 -0.27 11.12
N GLY A 44 -6.37 -0.66 10.65
CA GLY A 44 -7.47 0.25 10.32
C GLY A 44 -7.92 1.05 11.55
N ILE A 45 -8.19 0.37 12.67
CA ILE A 45 -8.55 1.01 13.94
C ILE A 45 -7.44 1.97 14.38
N TYR A 46 -6.18 1.54 14.34
CA TYR A 46 -5.03 2.36 14.72
C TYR A 46 -4.88 3.59 13.82
N ALA A 47 -4.94 3.42 12.50
CA ALA A 47 -4.83 4.51 11.54
C ALA A 47 -5.99 5.50 11.67
N THR A 48 -7.22 5.02 11.91
CA THR A 48 -8.36 5.90 12.20
C THR A 48 -8.15 6.67 13.49
N TYR A 49 -7.71 6.03 14.58
CA TYR A 49 -7.39 6.72 15.82
C TYR A 49 -6.35 7.84 15.59
N ARG A 50 -5.25 7.51 14.91
CA ARG A 50 -4.21 8.49 14.57
C ARG A 50 -4.67 9.58 13.63
N ALA A 51 -5.64 9.31 12.75
CA ALA A 51 -6.23 10.32 11.88
C ALA A 51 -6.98 11.41 12.66
N PHE A 52 -7.51 11.10 13.86
CA PHE A 52 -8.27 12.05 14.67
C PHE A 52 -7.50 12.61 15.88
N GLU A 53 -6.43 11.94 16.34
CA GLU A 53 -5.67 12.37 17.52
C GLU A 53 -5.04 13.75 17.36
N ASN A 54 -4.55 14.09 16.16
CA ASN A 54 -3.88 15.36 15.81
C ASN A 54 -2.81 15.83 16.81
N ASN A 55 -2.20 14.89 17.53
CA ASN A 55 -1.23 15.15 18.59
C ASN A 55 -0.15 14.07 18.59
N TYR A 56 0.98 14.33 19.26
CA TYR A 56 2.10 13.40 19.41
C TYR A 56 2.57 12.80 18.08
N TYR A 57 2.74 13.64 17.07
CA TYR A 57 3.18 13.22 15.73
C TYR A 57 4.51 13.84 15.31
N GLU A 58 5.06 14.74 16.14
CA GLU A 58 6.31 15.46 15.90
C GLU A 58 7.13 15.50 17.19
N PHE A 59 8.40 15.10 17.10
CA PHE A 59 9.37 15.13 18.20
C PHE A 59 10.70 15.63 17.65
N GLY A 60 11.12 16.86 17.97
CA GLY A 60 12.34 17.45 17.39
C GLY A 60 12.31 17.40 15.85
N PRO A 61 13.32 16.81 15.17
CA PRO A 61 13.30 16.65 13.71
C PRO A 61 12.41 15.51 13.20
N TYR A 62 11.85 14.67 14.08
CA TYR A 62 11.18 13.44 13.70
C TYR A 62 9.68 13.68 13.48
N LEU A 63 9.22 13.48 12.25
CA LEU A 63 7.81 13.57 11.87
C LEU A 63 7.22 12.18 11.61
N SER A 64 6.03 11.93 12.15
CA SER A 64 5.29 10.70 11.87
C SER A 64 4.98 10.54 10.39
N PRO A 65 5.13 9.33 9.82
CA PRO A 65 4.77 9.08 8.43
C PRO A 65 3.26 9.23 8.15
N PHE A 66 2.39 9.25 9.17
CA PHE A 66 0.95 9.50 9.00
C PHE A 66 0.63 10.99 8.84
N TYR A 67 1.57 11.85 9.23
CA TYR A 67 1.44 13.31 9.26
C TYR A 67 2.39 14.01 8.28
N SER A 68 3.04 13.25 7.38
CA SER A 68 3.93 13.77 6.33
C SER A 68 3.19 13.83 4.99
N PRO A 69 3.21 14.97 4.27
CA PRO A 69 3.86 16.26 4.57
C PRO A 69 3.27 17.00 5.77
N ASN A 70 4.09 17.82 6.46
CA ASN A 70 3.65 18.64 7.58
C ASN A 70 2.65 19.74 7.15
N MET A 71 1.36 19.42 7.16
CA MET A 71 0.32 20.35 6.67
C MET A 71 0.20 21.61 7.52
N LYS A 72 0.69 21.63 8.76
CA LYS A 72 0.65 22.83 9.62
C LYS A 72 1.54 23.95 9.08
N GLU A 73 2.60 23.63 8.36
CA GLU A 73 3.48 24.62 7.74
C GLU A 73 2.78 25.34 6.57
N PHE A 74 1.88 24.65 5.87
CA PHE A 74 1.13 25.19 4.74
C PHE A 74 -0.20 25.82 5.16
N PHE A 75 -0.86 25.23 6.17
CA PHE A 75 -2.19 25.61 6.64
C PHE A 75 -2.20 25.62 8.18
N PRO A 76 -1.76 26.73 8.82
CA PRO A 76 -1.62 26.80 10.27
C PRO A 76 -2.96 26.71 11.02
N ASP A 77 -4.03 27.27 10.44
CA ASP A 77 -5.35 27.36 11.08
C ASP A 77 -6.30 26.22 10.67
N LEU A 78 -5.77 25.01 10.44
CA LEU A 78 -6.59 23.86 10.02
C LEU A 78 -7.55 23.45 11.16
N PRO A 79 -8.89 23.45 10.94
CA PRO A 79 -9.86 23.16 12.00
C PRO A 79 -10.02 21.66 12.30
N PHE A 80 -9.35 20.79 11.54
CA PHE A 80 -9.37 19.34 11.68
C PHE A 80 -7.94 18.78 11.60
N SER A 81 -7.77 17.47 11.83
CA SER A 81 -6.43 16.88 11.86
C SER A 81 -5.72 16.92 10.50
N ALA A 82 -4.43 17.29 10.49
CA ALA A 82 -3.59 17.26 9.31
C ALA A 82 -3.56 15.87 8.63
N ALA A 83 -3.60 14.79 9.43
CA ALA A 83 -3.60 13.42 8.93
C ALA A 83 -4.84 13.10 8.06
N LEU A 84 -5.98 13.75 8.28
CA LEU A 84 -7.19 13.55 7.45
C LEU A 84 -7.02 14.03 6.01
N LEU A 85 -6.12 14.99 5.75
CA LEU A 85 -5.79 15.42 4.39
C LEU A 85 -4.87 14.43 3.69
N ILE A 86 -3.97 13.80 4.44
CA ILE A 86 -2.87 13.01 3.90
C ILE A 86 -3.29 11.56 3.73
N LEU A 87 -3.79 10.92 4.79
CA LEU A 87 -4.06 9.48 4.87
C LEU A 87 -4.98 8.92 3.77
N PRO A 88 -5.96 9.65 3.21
CA PRO A 88 -6.75 9.17 2.08
C PRO A 88 -5.91 8.80 0.86
N PHE A 89 -4.78 9.47 0.59
CA PHE A 89 -3.93 9.19 -0.58
C PHE A 89 -3.18 7.84 -0.48
N PRO A 90 -2.38 7.54 0.57
CA PRO A 90 -1.76 6.24 0.73
C PRO A 90 -2.79 5.14 0.99
N LEU A 91 -3.93 5.46 1.65
CA LEU A 91 -5.03 4.51 1.80
C LEU A 91 -5.63 4.15 0.44
N ALA A 92 -5.92 5.11 -0.43
CA ALA A 92 -6.40 4.84 -1.78
C ALA A 92 -5.38 4.00 -2.55
N PHE A 93 -4.10 4.37 -2.51
CA PHE A 93 -3.04 3.62 -3.18
C PHE A 93 -2.95 2.15 -2.72
N ARG A 94 -3.12 1.89 -1.42
CA ARG A 94 -3.19 0.53 -0.85
C ARG A 94 -4.50 -0.17 -1.19
N ALA A 95 -5.65 0.43 -0.90
CA ALA A 95 -6.97 -0.18 -1.07
C ALA A 95 -7.30 -0.53 -2.52
N THR A 96 -6.74 0.20 -3.50
CA THR A 96 -6.95 -0.07 -4.92
C THR A 96 -5.89 -0.98 -5.53
N CYS A 97 -4.82 -1.30 -4.79
CA CYS A 97 -3.76 -2.18 -5.25
C CYS A 97 -4.28 -3.61 -5.47
N TYR A 98 -3.83 -4.25 -6.55
CA TYR A 98 -4.21 -5.62 -6.89
C TYR A 98 -3.97 -6.62 -5.76
N TYR A 99 -2.86 -6.49 -5.02
CA TYR A 99 -2.57 -7.35 -3.88
C TYR A 99 -3.58 -7.16 -2.74
N TYR A 100 -3.80 -5.92 -2.30
CA TYR A 100 -4.74 -5.63 -1.22
C TYR A 100 -6.17 -6.02 -1.62
N ARG A 101 -6.56 -5.80 -2.88
CA ARG A 101 -7.82 -6.30 -3.45
C ARG A 101 -7.98 -7.79 -3.22
N LYS A 102 -7.02 -8.60 -3.66
CA LYS A 102 -7.01 -10.03 -3.38
C LYS A 102 -7.13 -10.32 -1.87
N ALA A 103 -6.41 -9.59 -1.03
CA ALA A 103 -6.39 -9.79 0.41
C ALA A 103 -7.78 -9.56 1.05
N TYR A 104 -8.41 -8.39 0.85
CA TYR A 104 -9.70 -8.10 1.49
C TYR A 104 -10.88 -8.82 0.85
N TYR A 105 -10.82 -9.18 -0.44
CA TYR A 105 -11.83 -10.06 -1.05
C TYR A 105 -11.81 -11.46 -0.44
N ARG A 106 -10.63 -11.98 -0.10
CA ARG A 106 -10.48 -13.27 0.57
C ARG A 106 -10.87 -13.22 2.04
N SER A 107 -10.41 -12.20 2.77
CA SER A 107 -10.55 -12.12 4.22
C SER A 107 -11.92 -11.60 4.69
N TYR A 108 -12.48 -10.59 4.02
CA TYR A 108 -13.76 -9.97 4.43
C TYR A 108 -14.94 -10.39 3.56
N PHE A 109 -14.72 -10.59 2.26
CA PHE A 109 -15.81 -10.97 1.33
C PHE A 109 -15.89 -12.46 1.02
N ALA A 110 -14.90 -13.25 1.48
CA ALA A 110 -14.80 -14.69 1.24
C ALA A 110 -15.07 -15.08 -0.22
N HIS A 111 -14.42 -14.38 -1.17
CA HIS A 111 -14.72 -14.48 -2.61
C HIS A 111 -13.50 -14.74 -3.51
N PRO A 112 -13.24 -16.01 -3.85
CA PRO A 112 -13.22 -17.14 -2.93
C PRO A 112 -12.03 -17.02 -1.96
N PRO A 113 -12.12 -17.50 -0.70
CA PRO A 113 -11.08 -17.31 0.31
C PRO A 113 -9.78 -18.06 -0.02
N GLY A 114 -9.84 -19.11 -0.83
CA GLY A 114 -8.68 -19.88 -1.29
C GLY A 114 -9.00 -20.71 -2.54
N CYS A 115 -7.95 -21.29 -3.13
CA CYS A 115 -8.13 -22.25 -4.22
C CYS A 115 -8.89 -23.49 -3.72
N ALA A 116 -9.84 -24.00 -4.49
CA ALA A 116 -10.71 -25.12 -4.13
C ALA A 116 -11.50 -24.95 -2.81
N VAL A 117 -11.62 -23.71 -2.30
CA VAL A 117 -12.51 -23.36 -1.20
C VAL A 117 -13.75 -22.70 -1.77
N THR A 118 -14.91 -23.23 -1.41
CA THR A 118 -16.20 -22.71 -1.88
C THR A 118 -16.43 -21.31 -1.34
N TRP A 119 -17.08 -20.46 -2.13
CA TRP A 119 -17.44 -19.10 -1.72
C TRP A 119 -18.92 -19.05 -1.37
N PHE A 120 -19.32 -18.08 -0.55
CA PHE A 120 -20.73 -17.86 -0.26
C PHE A 120 -21.47 -17.48 -1.54
N LYS A 121 -22.61 -18.14 -1.80
CA LYS A 121 -23.47 -17.89 -2.95
C LYS A 121 -23.85 -16.41 -3.01
N ARG A 122 -23.21 -15.66 -3.92
CA ARG A 122 -23.46 -14.23 -4.17
C ARG A 122 -23.79 -14.03 -5.65
N LYS A 123 -24.37 -12.87 -5.98
CA LYS A 123 -24.59 -12.44 -7.37
C LYS A 123 -23.27 -12.56 -8.15
N GLY A 124 -23.37 -12.89 -9.44
CA GLY A 124 -22.20 -13.10 -10.32
C GLY A 124 -21.23 -11.91 -10.30
N TYR A 125 -19.99 -12.17 -10.68
CA TYR A 125 -18.94 -11.14 -10.69
C TYR A 125 -19.20 -10.11 -11.80
N THR A 126 -19.41 -8.84 -11.43
CA THR A 126 -19.73 -7.76 -12.36
C THR A 126 -18.50 -7.06 -12.95
N GLY A 127 -17.29 -7.62 -12.79
CA GLY A 127 -16.10 -7.13 -13.51
C GLY A 127 -15.57 -5.76 -13.09
N GLU A 128 -15.74 -5.33 -11.83
CA GLU A 128 -15.34 -3.99 -11.34
C GLU A 128 -15.99 -2.81 -12.09
N PHE A 129 -17.09 -3.04 -12.81
CA PHE A 129 -17.78 -2.00 -13.59
C PHE A 129 -18.82 -1.21 -12.79
N GLU A 130 -19.18 -1.66 -11.59
CA GLU A 130 -20.22 -1.04 -10.75
C GLU A 130 -19.63 -0.46 -9.46
N PHE A 131 -20.26 0.60 -8.93
CA PHE A 131 -19.91 1.16 -7.62
C PHE A 131 -20.20 0.13 -6.51
N PRO A 132 -19.31 -0.06 -5.52
CA PRO A 132 -18.08 0.68 -5.24
C PRO A 132 -16.82 0.16 -5.95
N PHE A 133 -16.90 -0.96 -6.68
CA PHE A 133 -15.75 -1.64 -7.27
C PHE A 133 -15.12 -0.91 -8.47
N VAL A 134 -15.82 0.03 -9.09
CA VAL A 134 -15.22 0.92 -10.11
C VAL A 134 -14.05 1.75 -9.57
N LEU A 135 -14.05 2.08 -8.27
CA LEU A 135 -12.97 2.82 -7.62
C LEU A 135 -11.64 2.05 -7.64
N GLN A 136 -11.67 0.75 -7.89
CA GLN A 136 -10.48 -0.10 -8.02
C GLN A 136 -9.60 0.28 -9.22
N ASN A 137 -10.18 0.92 -10.24
CA ASN A 137 -9.44 1.48 -11.38
C ASN A 137 -8.63 2.74 -11.01
N LEU A 138 -8.87 3.34 -9.83
CA LEU A 138 -8.18 4.54 -9.36
C LEU A 138 -6.69 4.29 -9.06
N HIS A 139 -6.23 3.03 -8.92
CA HIS A 139 -4.85 2.73 -8.55
C HIS A 139 -3.79 3.42 -9.42
N ARG A 140 -4.04 3.52 -10.73
CA ARG A 140 -3.15 4.22 -11.65
C ARG A 140 -3.00 5.69 -11.29
N TYR A 141 -4.08 6.35 -10.87
CA TYR A 141 -4.08 7.75 -10.46
C TYR A 141 -3.50 7.92 -9.05
N ALA A 142 -3.85 7.03 -8.13
CA ALA A 142 -3.32 7.03 -6.77
C ALA A 142 -1.78 6.90 -6.75
N PHE A 143 -1.19 6.17 -7.71
CA PHE A 143 0.27 6.09 -7.87
C PHE A 143 0.93 7.46 -8.08
N TYR A 144 0.33 8.36 -8.88
CA TYR A 144 0.88 9.69 -9.13
C TYR A 144 0.88 10.58 -7.88
N PHE A 145 -0.03 10.36 -6.93
CA PHE A 145 -0.03 11.03 -5.63
C PHE A 145 0.90 10.36 -4.63
N ALA A 146 1.03 9.03 -4.68
CA ALA A 146 1.89 8.27 -3.78
C ALA A 146 3.39 8.58 -3.97
N VAL A 147 3.84 8.78 -5.22
CA VAL A 147 5.26 9.05 -5.51
C VAL A 147 5.78 10.34 -4.84
N PRO A 148 5.11 11.51 -4.97
CA PRO A 148 5.49 12.71 -4.21
C PRO A 148 5.49 12.52 -2.70
N ILE A 149 4.48 11.82 -2.13
CA ILE A 149 4.42 11.55 -0.68
C ILE A 149 5.64 10.75 -0.23
N VAL A 150 6.02 9.70 -0.98
CA VAL A 150 7.24 8.93 -0.68
C VAL A 150 8.50 9.80 -0.81
N GLY A 151 8.54 10.72 -1.77
CA GLY A 151 9.64 11.68 -1.90
C GLY A 151 9.76 12.61 -0.69
N ILE A 152 8.63 13.09 -0.16
CA ILE A 152 8.60 13.92 1.05
C ILE A 152 9.00 13.11 2.28
N LEU A 153 8.54 11.86 2.40
CA LEU A 153 8.97 10.97 3.49
C LEU A 153 10.49 10.75 3.48
N TRP A 154 11.11 10.63 2.31
CA TRP A 154 12.56 10.59 2.19
C TRP A 154 13.21 11.90 2.64
N TYR A 155 12.65 13.06 2.27
CA TYR A 155 13.13 14.35 2.74
C TYR A 155 13.07 14.44 4.27
N ASP A 156 11.95 14.06 4.88
CA ASP A 156 11.78 14.05 6.33
C ASP A 156 12.78 13.11 7.01
N ALA A 157 12.97 11.89 6.46
CA ALA A 157 13.94 10.94 7.00
C ALA A 157 15.38 11.47 6.91
N LEU A 158 15.77 12.08 5.79
CA LEU A 158 17.12 12.62 5.61
C LEU A 158 17.36 13.88 6.46
N LYS A 159 16.32 14.70 6.66
CA LYS A 159 16.36 15.87 7.56
C LYS A 159 16.70 15.46 9.00
N THR A 160 16.32 14.26 9.45
CA THR A 160 16.68 13.79 10.79
C THR A 160 18.17 13.52 10.98
N ILE A 161 18.95 13.36 9.90
CA ILE A 161 20.39 13.11 9.97
C ILE A 161 21.18 14.41 10.21
N TRP A 162 20.67 15.54 9.71
CA TRP A 162 21.26 16.87 9.88
C TRP A 162 20.30 17.79 10.63
N TYR A 163 20.49 17.92 11.94
CA TYR A 163 19.63 18.73 12.80
C TYR A 163 20.49 19.61 13.73
N ASP A 164 20.05 20.83 14.03
CA ASP A 164 20.78 21.85 14.81
C ASP A 164 22.26 22.06 14.42
N ASN A 165 22.55 22.10 13.10
CA ASN A 165 23.91 22.26 12.53
C ASN A 165 24.91 21.15 12.93
N GLY A 166 24.43 20.04 13.47
CA GLY A 166 25.21 18.85 13.79
C GLY A 166 24.78 17.64 12.97
N LEU A 167 25.65 16.63 12.92
CA LEU A 167 25.24 15.29 12.51
C LEU A 167 24.54 14.65 13.70
N HIS A 168 23.27 14.34 13.53
CA HIS A 168 22.48 13.63 14.52
C HIS A 168 22.05 12.29 13.96
N MET A 169 22.16 11.25 14.77
CA MET A 169 21.63 9.95 14.39
C MET A 169 21.04 9.29 15.62
N SER A 170 19.77 8.94 15.54
CA SER A 170 19.11 8.15 16.57
C SER A 170 18.65 6.81 16.00
N VAL A 171 18.21 5.93 16.89
CA VAL A 171 17.49 4.71 16.47
C VAL A 171 16.22 5.10 15.66
N LEU A 172 15.61 6.24 15.96
CA LEU A 172 14.43 6.74 15.26
C LEU A 172 14.74 7.15 13.82
N THR A 173 15.92 7.74 13.57
CA THR A 173 16.45 8.02 12.22
C THR A 173 16.55 6.73 11.39
N ILE A 174 17.15 5.68 11.97
CA ILE A 174 17.32 4.38 11.30
C ILE A 174 15.95 3.77 10.96
N VAL A 175 15.02 3.81 11.91
CA VAL A 175 13.65 3.31 11.72
C VAL A 175 12.93 4.09 10.61
N MET A 176 13.06 5.42 10.55
CA MET A 176 12.46 6.24 9.50
C MET A 176 13.06 5.94 8.11
N VAL A 177 14.38 5.80 8.00
CA VAL A 177 15.04 5.44 6.73
C VAL A 177 14.60 4.05 6.27
N PHE A 178 14.57 3.07 7.18
CA PHE A 178 14.11 1.73 6.86
C PHE A 178 12.64 1.73 6.40
N ASN A 179 11.78 2.51 7.07
CA ASN A 179 10.40 2.71 6.66
C ASN A 179 10.29 3.30 5.25
N CYS A 180 11.12 4.30 4.91
CA CYS A 180 11.15 4.87 3.56
C CYS A 180 11.60 3.87 2.50
N ILE A 181 12.58 3.02 2.81
CA ILE A 181 13.02 1.93 1.91
C ILE A 181 11.86 0.95 1.65
N LEU A 182 11.16 0.50 2.70
CA LEU A 182 10.05 -0.44 2.57
C LEU A 182 8.87 0.17 1.80
N LEU A 183 8.50 1.42 2.09
CA LEU A 183 7.45 2.15 1.35
C LEU A 183 7.84 2.40 -0.11
N SER A 184 9.12 2.64 -0.40
CA SER A 184 9.64 2.77 -1.76
C SER A 184 9.56 1.44 -2.51
N GLY A 185 9.96 0.34 -1.88
CA GLY A 185 9.83 -1.01 -2.45
C GLY A 185 8.39 -1.35 -2.80
N TYR A 186 7.44 -0.99 -1.92
CA TYR A 186 6.01 -1.13 -2.19
C TYR A 186 5.55 -0.24 -3.36
N THR A 187 5.89 1.05 -3.34
CA THR A 187 5.44 2.03 -4.34
C THR A 187 6.02 1.74 -5.72
N PHE A 188 7.33 1.55 -5.82
CA PHE A 188 8.02 1.34 -7.10
C PHE A 188 7.99 -0.13 -7.57
N GLY A 189 7.65 -1.07 -6.70
CA GLY A 189 7.42 -2.48 -7.07
C GLY A 189 6.01 -2.78 -7.60
N CYS A 190 5.12 -1.78 -7.74
CA CYS A 190 3.74 -2.02 -8.16
C CYS A 190 3.60 -2.23 -9.69
N HIS A 191 2.47 -2.81 -10.11
CA HIS A 191 2.16 -2.98 -11.53
C HIS A 191 2.02 -1.65 -12.29
N ALA A 192 1.56 -0.57 -11.63
CA ALA A 192 1.45 0.75 -12.25
C ALA A 192 2.84 1.30 -12.61
N CYS A 193 3.82 1.20 -11.70
CA CYS A 193 5.21 1.58 -11.97
C CYS A 193 5.81 0.74 -13.10
N ARG A 194 5.59 -0.59 -13.07
CA ARG A 194 6.05 -1.50 -14.13
C ARG A 194 5.51 -1.12 -15.51
N HIS A 195 4.23 -0.76 -15.58
CA HIS A 195 3.59 -0.31 -16.83
C HIS A 195 4.19 1.02 -17.32
N LEU A 196 4.38 2.00 -16.42
CA LEU A 196 4.96 3.30 -16.75
C LEU A 196 6.40 3.17 -17.27
N VAL A 197 7.22 2.36 -16.59
CA VAL A 197 8.62 2.10 -16.99
C VAL A 197 8.72 1.29 -18.28
N GLY A 198 7.75 0.42 -18.54
CA GLY A 198 7.67 -0.37 -19.78
C GLY A 198 7.41 0.45 -21.05
N GLY A 199 6.89 1.67 -20.93
CA GLY A 199 6.91 2.66 -22.01
C GLY A 199 5.88 2.49 -23.13
N ASN A 200 4.68 1.95 -22.86
CA ASN A 200 3.61 1.73 -23.86
C ASN A 200 4.10 1.01 -25.14
N LEU A 201 5.01 0.05 -24.96
CA LEU A 201 5.61 -0.70 -26.06
C LEU A 201 4.82 -1.98 -26.32
N ASN A 202 4.54 -2.26 -27.59
CA ASN A 202 3.86 -3.49 -28.02
C ASN A 202 4.83 -4.65 -28.29
N ASN A 203 6.14 -4.39 -28.34
CA ASN A 203 7.15 -5.43 -28.61
C ASN A 203 8.47 -5.14 -27.86
N PHE A 204 8.86 -6.01 -26.94
CA PHE A 204 10.14 -5.92 -26.22
C PHE A 204 11.32 -6.58 -26.95
N SER A 205 11.07 -7.35 -28.00
CA SER A 205 12.09 -8.06 -28.77
C SER A 205 12.82 -7.16 -29.78
N CYS A 206 12.30 -5.97 -30.09
CA CYS A 206 12.97 -5.02 -30.97
C CYS A 206 14.26 -4.46 -30.32
N PRO A 207 15.38 -4.32 -31.05
CA PRO A 207 16.63 -3.78 -30.53
C PRO A 207 16.49 -2.39 -29.88
N GLU A 208 15.66 -1.53 -30.47
CA GLU A 208 15.35 -0.16 -29.99
C GLU A 208 14.72 -0.17 -28.58
N ASN A 209 13.99 -1.22 -28.24
CA ASN A 209 13.23 -1.35 -27.00
C ASN A 209 14.00 -2.05 -25.87
N LYS A 210 15.24 -2.47 -26.14
CA LYS A 210 16.07 -3.23 -25.19
C LYS A 210 16.33 -2.48 -23.88
N HIS A 211 16.45 -1.15 -23.92
CA HIS A 211 16.64 -0.34 -22.72
C HIS A 211 15.38 -0.30 -21.85
N SER A 212 14.20 -0.10 -22.45
CA SER A 212 12.91 -0.12 -21.74
C SER A 212 12.64 -1.50 -21.15
N TYR A 213 12.96 -2.58 -21.90
CA TYR A 213 12.84 -3.95 -21.39
C TYR A 213 13.73 -4.21 -20.18
N LYS A 214 15.00 -3.76 -20.20
CA LYS A 214 15.91 -3.89 -19.03
C LYS A 214 15.37 -3.17 -17.79
N LYS A 215 14.83 -1.96 -17.96
CA LYS A 215 14.22 -1.22 -16.84
C LYS A 215 12.96 -1.94 -16.33
N TRP A 216 12.11 -2.42 -17.24
CA TRP A 216 10.93 -3.21 -16.93
C TRP A 216 11.30 -4.48 -16.15
N GLN A 217 12.36 -5.20 -16.53
CA GLN A 217 12.84 -6.39 -15.81
C GLN A 217 13.25 -6.10 -14.37
N ARG A 218 13.92 -4.96 -14.11
CA ARG A 218 14.27 -4.55 -12.74
C ARG A 218 13.03 -4.30 -11.88
N VAL A 219 12.04 -3.62 -12.44
CA VAL A 219 10.77 -3.40 -11.73
C VAL A 219 10.00 -4.70 -11.56
N THR A 220 10.06 -5.62 -12.53
CA THR A 220 9.48 -6.96 -12.41
C THR A 220 10.10 -7.74 -11.25
N ALA A 221 11.42 -7.69 -11.06
CA ALA A 221 12.07 -8.34 -9.92
C ALA A 221 11.57 -7.79 -8.57
N LEU A 222 11.33 -6.49 -8.46
CA LEU A 222 10.68 -5.90 -7.27
C LEU A 222 9.21 -6.31 -7.15
N ASN A 223 8.51 -6.40 -8.28
CA ASN A 223 7.08 -6.74 -8.35
C ASN A 223 6.78 -8.19 -7.94
N GLU A 224 7.68 -9.13 -8.23
CA GLU A 224 7.56 -10.53 -7.78
C GLU A 224 7.47 -10.63 -6.25
N LYS A 225 8.11 -9.69 -5.54
CA LYS A 225 8.07 -9.58 -4.08
C LYS A 225 7.09 -8.52 -3.57
N HIS A 226 6.18 -8.02 -4.42
CA HIS A 226 5.28 -6.91 -4.06
C HIS A 226 4.40 -7.20 -2.84
N GLN A 227 3.97 -8.46 -2.65
CA GLN A 227 3.25 -8.87 -1.44
C GLN A 227 4.12 -8.69 -0.18
N GLU A 228 5.39 -9.06 -0.22
CA GLU A 228 6.32 -8.91 0.91
C GLU A 228 6.55 -7.42 1.24
N TRP A 229 6.75 -6.59 0.21
CA TRP A 229 6.83 -5.13 0.35
C TRP A 229 5.55 -4.52 0.94
N ALA A 230 4.37 -5.04 0.55
CA ALA A 230 3.09 -4.55 1.06
C ALA A 230 2.94 -4.78 2.57
N TRP A 231 3.30 -5.97 3.07
CA TRP A 231 3.22 -6.32 4.49
C TRP A 231 4.28 -5.62 5.33
N THR A 232 5.54 -5.69 4.89
CA THR A 232 6.66 -5.07 5.61
C THR A 232 6.46 -3.56 5.72
N SER A 233 6.02 -2.89 4.65
CA SER A 233 5.72 -1.45 4.71
C SER A 233 4.48 -1.10 5.54
N LEU A 234 3.48 -1.99 5.63
CA LEU A 234 2.29 -1.78 6.48
C LEU A 234 2.66 -1.83 7.96
N ILE A 235 3.45 -2.83 8.35
CA ILE A 235 3.90 -3.01 9.73
C ILE A 235 4.90 -1.91 10.08
N SER A 236 5.88 -1.66 9.22
CA SER A 236 6.90 -0.62 9.41
C SER A 236 6.28 0.74 9.65
N VAL A 237 5.34 1.18 8.81
CA VAL A 237 4.76 2.52 8.95
C VAL A 237 3.99 2.69 10.25
N ALA A 238 3.31 1.64 10.72
CA ALA A 238 2.65 1.64 12.02
C ALA A 238 3.68 1.71 13.17
N LEU A 239 4.73 0.89 13.10
CA LEU A 239 5.78 0.88 14.12
C LEU A 239 6.54 2.21 14.19
N THR A 240 6.86 2.82 13.05
CA THR A 240 7.50 4.14 13.01
C THR A 240 6.61 5.21 13.65
N ASP A 241 5.31 5.24 13.32
CA ASP A 241 4.38 6.19 13.93
C ASP A 241 4.21 5.95 15.44
N VAL A 242 4.04 4.70 15.89
CA VAL A 242 3.98 4.34 17.31
C VAL A 242 5.25 4.78 18.02
N TYR A 243 6.42 4.54 17.44
CA TYR A 243 7.70 4.87 18.08
C TYR A 243 7.88 6.38 18.23
N ILE A 244 7.57 7.17 17.21
CA ILE A 244 7.59 8.64 17.29
C ILE A 244 6.59 9.12 18.35
N ARG A 245 5.38 8.57 18.36
CA ARG A 245 4.35 8.90 19.35
C ARG A 245 4.81 8.59 20.78
N MET A 246 5.46 7.46 21.00
CA MET A 246 6.04 7.08 22.30
C MET A 246 7.19 8.01 22.70
N ALA A 247 8.06 8.40 21.76
CA ALA A 247 9.13 9.36 22.01
C ALA A 247 8.60 10.76 22.39
N CYS A 248 7.45 11.17 21.83
CA CYS A 248 6.77 12.41 22.25
C CYS A 248 6.30 12.35 23.72
N GLN A 249 5.87 11.17 24.19
CA GLN A 249 5.33 10.98 25.54
C GLN A 249 6.42 10.72 26.57
N ASN A 250 7.46 10.00 26.18
CA ASN A 250 8.63 9.73 26.99
C ASN A 250 9.90 9.92 26.15
N THR A 251 10.55 11.05 26.38
CA THR A 251 11.75 11.46 25.65
C THR A 251 12.93 10.52 25.86
N SER A 252 12.94 9.71 26.93
CA SER A 252 14.01 8.73 27.17
C SER A 252 14.03 7.59 26.13
N LEU A 253 12.95 7.41 25.38
CA LEU A 253 12.86 6.42 24.31
C LEU A 253 13.52 6.90 23.00
N ALA A 254 13.81 8.19 22.88
CA ALA A 254 14.57 8.72 21.76
C ALA A 254 16.07 8.46 21.98
N PHE A 255 16.48 7.20 21.87
CA PHE A 255 17.87 6.80 22.02
C PHE A 255 18.75 7.46 20.95
N GLN A 256 19.50 8.47 21.36
CA GLN A 256 20.50 9.15 20.53
C GLN A 256 21.75 8.28 20.43
N LEU A 257 22.31 8.16 19.22
CA LEU A 257 23.58 7.49 18.95
C LEU A 257 24.70 8.52 18.80
N PHE A 258 24.41 9.62 18.09
CA PHE A 258 25.31 10.75 17.82
C PHE A 258 24.52 12.05 17.80
#